data_AF-A0A4P7UAQ1-F1
#
_entry.id   AF-A0A4P7UAQ1-F1
#
_cell.length_a   1.000
_cell.length_b   1.000
_cell.length_c   1.000
_cell.angle_alpha   90.00
_cell.angle_beta   90.00
_cell.angle_gamma   90.00
#
_symmetry.space_group_name_H-M   'P 1'
#
loop_
_entity.id
_entity.type
_entity.pdbx_description
1 polymer ?
#
loop_
_entity_poly.entity_id
_entity_poly.type
_entity_poly.pdbx_seq_one_letter_code
_entity_poly.pdbx_strand_id
1 'polypeptide(L)'
;MVQAVPMTSTDDAAAPAELDGYAQLQFVVDGIIEVPIGTTLGMDGFDLERGSVTVWLTPDKARHWNPIGVMHGGVISTLLDTAAACSVHSTLAAGEGYTSLDLNVKFLRAVTEESGRLKCVGSVVQRGRRTALAQAHLYDASDRLVAHATSTCMIFA
;
A
#
# COMPACT_ATOMS: atom_id res chain seq x y z
N MET A 1 4.91 -16.77 8.69
CA MET A 1 6.31 -16.97 8.25
C MET A 1 6.31 -16.75 6.75
N VAL A 2 6.52 -15.51 6.30
CA VAL A 2 6.55 -15.20 4.86
C VAL A 2 7.86 -15.77 4.34
N GLN A 3 7.79 -16.73 3.41
CA GLN A 3 8.97 -17.27 2.76
C GLN A 3 9.61 -16.17 1.91
N ALA A 4 10.90 -15.95 2.11
CA ALA A 4 11.69 -15.04 1.30
C ALA A 4 11.66 -15.48 -0.17
N VAL A 5 11.28 -14.56 -1.06
CA VAL A 5 11.46 -14.72 -2.51
C VAL A 5 12.98 -14.63 -2.78
N PRO A 6 13.57 -15.57 -3.55
CA PRO A 6 15.01 -15.57 -3.77
C PRO A 6 15.42 -14.38 -4.64
N MET A 7 16.26 -13.49 -4.09
CA MET A 7 16.89 -12.40 -4.84
C MET A 7 18.02 -12.96 -5.71
N THR A 8 17.91 -12.82 -7.03
CA THR A 8 19.02 -13.10 -7.95
C THR A 8 20.07 -11.99 -7.87
N SER A 9 21.15 -12.29 -7.14
CA SER A 9 22.53 -11.76 -7.24
C SER A 9 22.75 -10.24 -7.20
N THR A 10 23.31 -9.76 -6.09
CA THR A 10 24.54 -8.94 -6.06
C THR A 10 25.14 -9.06 -4.66
N ASP A 11 26.37 -9.58 -4.60
CA ASP A 11 27.20 -9.60 -3.38
C ASP A 11 27.37 -8.16 -2.85
N ASP A 12 27.25 -7.99 -1.53
CA ASP A 12 27.27 -6.74 -0.71
C ASP A 12 25.93 -6.01 -0.41
N ALA A 13 24.77 -6.49 -0.88
CA ALA A 13 23.50 -5.98 -0.36
C ALA A 13 23.17 -6.62 1.00
N ALA A 14 23.00 -5.81 2.05
CA ALA A 14 22.51 -6.28 3.34
C ALA A 14 21.23 -7.09 3.17
N ALA A 15 21.11 -8.23 3.87
CA ALA A 15 19.92 -9.05 3.77
C ALA A 15 18.68 -8.22 4.15
N PRO A 16 17.51 -8.36 3.49
CA PRO A 16 16.35 -7.51 3.75
C PRO A 16 15.94 -7.40 5.23
N ALA A 17 16.19 -8.45 6.03
CA ALA A 17 15.91 -8.48 7.46
C ALA A 17 16.82 -7.56 8.31
N GLU A 18 17.99 -7.16 7.79
CA GLU A 18 18.93 -6.24 8.44
C GLU A 18 18.59 -4.76 8.15
N LEU A 19 17.71 -4.53 7.17
CA LEU A 19 17.23 -3.20 6.80
C LEU A 19 15.99 -2.82 7.61
N ASP A 20 15.85 -1.52 7.90
CA ASP A 20 14.61 -0.97 8.41
C ASP A 20 13.52 -0.98 7.30
N GLY A 21 12.26 -0.85 7.69
CA GLY A 21 11.17 -0.99 6.72
C GLY A 21 11.14 0.11 5.66
N TYR A 22 11.69 1.30 5.93
CA TYR A 22 11.82 2.34 4.90
C TYR A 22 12.81 1.91 3.81
N ALA A 23 13.99 1.41 4.19
CA ALA A 23 14.97 0.91 3.24
C ALA A 23 14.45 -0.31 2.44
N GLN A 24 13.67 -1.20 3.07
CA GLN A 24 13.01 -2.29 2.35
C GLN A 24 12.02 -1.77 1.28
N LEU A 25 11.25 -0.71 1.56
CA LEU A 25 10.35 -0.10 0.57
C LEU A 25 11.11 0.63 -0.54
N GLN A 26 12.30 1.16 -0.28
CA GLN A 26 13.13 1.74 -1.35
C GLN A 26 13.48 0.69 -2.40
N PHE A 27 13.79 -0.54 -2.00
CA PHE A 27 14.00 -1.64 -2.95
C PHE A 27 12.76 -2.01 -3.76
N VAL A 28 11.55 -1.81 -3.22
CA VAL A 28 10.31 -1.95 -3.99
C VAL A 28 10.21 -0.85 -5.04
N VAL A 29 10.48 0.40 -4.67
CA VAL A 29 10.46 1.56 -5.59
C VAL A 29 11.50 1.41 -6.69
N ASP A 30 12.69 0.92 -6.34
CA ASP A 30 13.80 0.71 -7.28
C ASP A 30 13.58 -0.54 -8.17
N GLY A 31 12.48 -1.29 -7.97
CA GLY A 31 12.14 -2.47 -8.76
C GLY A 31 13.00 -3.70 -8.45
N ILE A 32 13.75 -3.68 -7.35
CA ILE A 32 14.59 -4.78 -6.87
C ILE A 32 13.72 -5.86 -6.22
N ILE A 33 12.66 -5.45 -5.50
CA ILE A 33 11.67 -6.35 -4.90
C ILE A 33 10.34 -6.18 -5.65
N GLU A 34 9.87 -7.25 -6.28
CA GLU A 34 8.56 -7.25 -6.92
C GLU A 34 7.44 -7.41 -5.88
N VAL A 35 6.35 -6.67 -6.07
CA VAL A 35 5.12 -6.78 -5.27
C VAL A 35 4.01 -7.35 -6.17
N PRO A 36 3.77 -8.67 -6.18
CA PRO A 36 2.87 -9.31 -7.16
C PRO A 36 1.45 -8.74 -7.16
N ILE A 37 0.94 -8.31 -6.00
CA ILE A 37 -0.39 -7.69 -5.93
C ILE A 37 -0.41 -6.32 -6.62
N GLY A 38 0.69 -5.56 -6.54
CA GLY A 38 0.88 -4.31 -7.27
C GLY A 38 0.87 -4.52 -8.77
N THR A 39 1.61 -5.52 -9.27
CA THR A 39 1.58 -5.93 -10.68
C THR A 39 0.19 -6.37 -11.12
N THR A 40 -0.48 -7.20 -10.31
CA THR A 40 -1.83 -7.73 -10.62
C THR A 40 -2.84 -6.62 -10.81
N LEU A 41 -2.82 -5.59 -9.96
CA LEU A 41 -3.74 -4.46 -10.01
C LEU A 41 -3.24 -3.31 -10.89
N GLY A 42 -2.02 -3.38 -11.43
CA GLY A 42 -1.43 -2.29 -12.22
C GLY A 42 -1.21 -1.00 -11.42
N MET A 43 -0.72 -1.12 -10.18
CA MET A 43 -0.23 0.04 -9.42
C MET A 43 1.01 0.60 -10.12
N ASP A 44 1.03 1.91 -10.37
CA ASP A 44 1.97 2.54 -11.31
C ASP A 44 2.77 3.70 -10.69
N GLY A 45 2.82 3.78 -9.37
CA GLY A 45 3.64 4.75 -8.66
C GLY A 45 3.66 4.49 -7.16
N PHE A 46 4.80 4.76 -6.55
CA PHE A 46 5.01 4.77 -5.11
C PHE A 46 5.86 5.98 -4.75
N ASP A 47 5.38 6.78 -3.80
CA ASP A 47 6.12 7.89 -3.21
C ASP A 47 6.24 7.65 -1.70
N LEU A 48 7.45 7.77 -1.19
CA LEU A 48 7.82 7.28 0.15
C LEU A 48 8.26 8.44 1.05
N GLU A 49 7.47 8.67 2.09
CA GLU A 49 7.86 9.42 3.27
C GLU A 49 7.79 8.50 4.50
N ARG A 50 8.66 8.72 5.49
CA ARG A 50 8.56 7.94 6.74
C ARG A 50 7.23 8.23 7.43
N GLY A 51 6.40 7.21 7.56
CA GLY A 51 5.06 7.30 8.11
C GLY A 51 3.98 7.72 7.11
N SER A 52 4.30 7.93 5.83
CA SER A 52 3.31 8.24 4.79
C SER A 52 3.74 7.74 3.42
N VAL A 53 2.90 6.94 2.78
CA VAL A 53 3.16 6.38 1.46
C VAL A 53 2.02 6.71 0.53
N THR A 54 2.34 7.21 -0.66
CA THR A 54 1.37 7.45 -1.73
C THR A 54 1.50 6.38 -2.80
N VAL A 55 0.36 5.82 -3.24
CA VAL A 55 0.27 4.82 -4.29
C VAL A 55 -0.69 5.29 -5.37
N TRP A 56 -0.37 5.03 -6.63
CA TRP A 56 -1.22 5.38 -7.76
C TRP A 56 -1.69 4.15 -8.54
N LEU A 57 -2.87 4.28 -9.14
CA LEU A 57 -3.45 3.28 -10.01
C LEU A 57 -4.38 3.96 -11.03
N THR A 58 -4.22 3.61 -12.29
CA THR A 58 -5.15 4.02 -13.35
C THR A 58 -6.26 2.96 -13.47
N PRO A 59 -7.55 3.33 -13.31
CA PRO A 59 -8.66 2.37 -13.44
C PRO A 59 -8.64 1.68 -14.81
N ASP A 60 -8.79 0.36 -14.80
CA ASP A 60 -8.84 -0.48 -16.00
C ASP A 60 -10.14 -1.26 -15.99
N LYS A 61 -10.98 -1.04 -16.99
CA LYS A 61 -12.29 -1.68 -17.08
C LYS A 61 -12.23 -3.19 -17.25
N ALA A 62 -11.25 -3.72 -17.97
CA ALA A 62 -11.14 -5.16 -18.17
C ALA A 62 -10.73 -5.90 -16.90
N ARG A 63 -9.97 -5.22 -16.02
CA ARG A 63 -9.41 -5.83 -14.80
C ARG A 63 -10.16 -5.48 -13.52
N HIS A 64 -10.67 -4.26 -13.40
CA HIS A 64 -11.09 -3.69 -12.11
C HIS A 64 -12.59 -3.53 -11.95
N TRP A 65 -13.40 -3.71 -12.99
CA TRP A 65 -14.84 -3.45 -12.90
C TRP A 65 -15.60 -4.58 -12.22
N ASN A 66 -16.69 -4.21 -11.55
CA ASN A 66 -17.71 -5.12 -11.08
C ASN A 66 -18.88 -5.21 -12.09
N PRO A 67 -19.83 -6.15 -11.90
CA PRO A 67 -20.96 -6.32 -12.81
C PRO A 67 -21.92 -5.13 -12.90
N ILE A 68 -21.87 -4.17 -11.95
CA ILE A 68 -22.73 -2.97 -11.96
C ILE A 68 -22.08 -1.79 -12.69
N GLY A 69 -20.92 -1.99 -13.33
CA GLY A 69 -20.34 -1.01 -14.26
C GLY A 69 -19.40 0.02 -13.64
N VAL A 70 -18.90 -0.23 -12.43
CA VAL A 70 -17.92 0.64 -11.74
C VAL A 70 -16.78 -0.20 -11.16
N MET A 71 -15.70 0.44 -10.73
CA MET A 71 -14.58 -0.26 -10.10
C MET A 71 -15.05 -1.07 -8.88
N HIS A 72 -14.59 -2.32 -8.78
CA HIS A 72 -14.92 -3.23 -7.70
C HIS A 72 -14.35 -2.70 -6.38
N GLY A 73 -15.17 -2.70 -5.32
CA GLY A 73 -14.79 -2.19 -4.01
C GLY A 73 -13.55 -2.89 -3.44
N GLY A 74 -13.33 -4.16 -3.76
CA GLY A 74 -12.11 -4.90 -3.41
C GLY A 74 -10.83 -4.28 -3.96
N VAL A 75 -10.83 -3.76 -5.20
CA VAL A 75 -9.62 -3.12 -5.77
C VAL A 75 -9.33 -1.81 -5.06
N ILE A 76 -10.38 -1.02 -4.77
CA ILE A 76 -10.28 0.21 -3.97
C ILE A 76 -9.75 -0.10 -2.56
N SER A 77 -10.28 -1.14 -1.91
CA SER A 77 -9.83 -1.58 -0.58
C SER A 77 -8.37 -2.01 -0.59
N THR A 78 -7.93 -2.77 -1.59
CA THR A 78 -6.52 -3.18 -1.70
C THR A 78 -5.59 -1.99 -1.87
N LEU A 79 -5.99 -0.98 -2.65
CA LEU A 79 -5.19 0.24 -2.81
C LEU A 79 -5.08 1.04 -1.50
N LEU A 80 -6.18 1.19 -0.78
CA LEU A 80 -6.22 1.81 0.56
C LEU A 80 -5.37 1.05 1.58
N ASP A 81 -5.48 -0.27 1.61
CA ASP A 81 -4.69 -1.14 2.48
C ASP A 81 -3.20 -0.99 2.17
N THR A 82 -2.82 -1.05 0.89
CA THR A 82 -1.42 -0.91 0.45
C THR A 82 -0.83 0.40 0.94
N ALA A 83 -1.51 1.53 0.73
CA ALA A 83 -1.00 2.83 1.18
C ALA A 83 -0.89 2.91 2.72
N ALA A 84 -1.89 2.44 3.47
CA ALA A 84 -1.87 2.44 4.94
C ALA A 84 -0.79 1.50 5.50
N ALA A 85 -0.71 0.28 5.00
CA ALA A 85 0.22 -0.76 5.42
C ALA A 85 1.67 -0.38 5.11
N CYS A 86 1.97 0.12 3.91
CA CYS A 86 3.30 0.63 3.56
C CYS A 86 3.67 1.86 4.41
N SER A 87 2.70 2.71 4.78
CA SER A 87 2.96 3.81 5.72
C SER A 87 3.41 3.29 7.08
N VAL A 88 2.78 2.24 7.63
CA VAL A 88 3.25 1.59 8.87
C VAL A 88 4.61 0.94 8.66
N HIS A 89 4.78 0.19 7.57
CA HIS A 89 6.02 -0.52 7.27
C HIS A 89 7.23 0.43 7.21
N SER A 90 7.07 1.62 6.63
CA SER A 90 8.12 2.64 6.56
C SER A 90 8.63 3.13 7.94
N THR A 91 7.92 2.81 9.02
CA THR A 91 8.29 3.16 10.41
C THR A 91 8.93 2.01 11.19
N LEU A 92 8.99 0.81 10.62
CA LEU A 92 9.53 -0.37 11.28
C LEU A 92 11.05 -0.27 11.41
N ALA A 93 11.58 -0.62 12.58
CA ALA A 93 13.00 -0.83 12.77
C ALA A 93 13.45 -2.15 12.10
N ALA A 94 14.76 -2.31 11.90
CA ALA A 94 15.31 -3.58 11.45
C ALA A 94 14.91 -4.72 12.40
N GLY A 95 14.54 -5.85 11.83
CA GLY A 95 14.00 -7.01 12.57
C GLY A 95 12.54 -6.90 13.02
N GLU A 96 11.88 -5.75 12.87
CA GLU A 96 10.43 -5.65 13.10
C GLU A 96 9.64 -6.08 11.85
N GLY A 97 8.56 -6.82 12.07
CA GLY A 97 7.54 -7.16 11.10
C GLY A 97 6.16 -6.66 11.53
N TYR A 98 5.18 -6.78 10.63
CA TYR A 98 3.81 -6.40 10.93
C TYR A 98 2.79 -7.24 10.16
N THR A 99 1.54 -7.20 10.60
CA THR A 99 0.37 -7.69 9.86
C THR A 99 -0.82 -6.79 10.10
N SER A 100 -1.66 -6.57 9.08
CA SER A 100 -2.96 -5.92 9.25
C SER A 100 -3.88 -6.78 10.12
N LEU A 101 -4.55 -6.17 11.10
CA LEU A 101 -5.56 -6.80 11.95
C LEU A 101 -6.98 -6.50 11.47
N ASP A 102 -7.16 -5.29 10.94
CA ASP A 102 -8.42 -4.81 10.42
C ASP A 102 -8.19 -3.83 9.26
N LEU A 103 -9.27 -3.59 8.52
CA LEU A 103 -9.38 -2.53 7.54
C LEU A 103 -10.83 -2.07 7.49
N ASN A 104 -11.11 -0.83 7.88
CA ASN A 104 -12.44 -0.24 7.77
C ASN A 104 -12.48 0.74 6.60
N VAL A 105 -13.23 0.40 5.55
CA VAL A 105 -13.33 1.23 4.34
C VAL A 105 -14.68 1.93 4.26
N LYS A 106 -14.67 3.22 3.91
CA LYS A 106 -15.85 3.99 3.52
C LYS A 106 -15.76 4.35 2.04
N PHE A 107 -16.73 3.90 1.26
CA PHE A 107 -16.89 4.27 -0.14
C PHE A 107 -17.78 5.51 -0.23
N LEU A 108 -17.25 6.60 -0.79
CA LEU A 108 -17.95 7.88 -0.86
C LEU A 108 -18.46 8.17 -2.28
N ARG A 109 -17.72 7.72 -3.30
CA ARG A 109 -18.03 7.94 -4.72
C ARG A 109 -17.68 6.70 -5.52
N ALA A 110 -18.43 6.45 -6.59
CA ALA A 110 -18.07 5.42 -7.55
C ALA A 110 -16.83 5.85 -8.33
N VAL A 111 -15.94 4.89 -8.60
CA VAL A 111 -14.83 5.08 -9.54
C VAL A 111 -15.24 4.56 -10.91
N THR A 112 -15.12 5.42 -11.92
CA THR A 112 -15.43 5.14 -13.32
C THR A 112 -14.20 5.42 -14.19
N GLU A 113 -14.31 5.24 -15.51
CA GLU A 113 -13.24 5.60 -16.45
C GLU A 113 -12.91 7.10 -16.38
N GLU A 114 -13.93 7.94 -16.11
CA GLU A 114 -13.79 9.39 -15.98
C GLU A 114 -13.06 9.83 -14.70
N SER A 115 -12.93 8.95 -13.71
CA SER A 115 -12.20 9.26 -12.48
C SER A 115 -10.71 9.50 -12.73
N GLY A 116 -10.16 9.03 -13.85
CA GLY A 116 -8.75 9.17 -14.19
C GLY A 116 -7.83 8.44 -13.21
N ARG A 117 -6.54 8.79 -13.23
CA ARG A 117 -5.53 8.18 -12.36
C ARG A 117 -5.82 8.49 -10.91
N LEU A 118 -5.98 7.46 -10.10
CA LEU A 118 -6.29 7.60 -8.69
C LEU A 118 -5.00 7.81 -7.89
N LYS A 119 -5.08 8.62 -6.84
CA LYS A 119 -4.00 8.91 -5.88
C LYS A 119 -4.43 8.46 -4.49
N CYS A 120 -3.76 7.46 -3.93
CA CYS A 120 -4.05 6.94 -2.60
C CYS A 120 -2.95 7.34 -1.63
N VAL A 121 -3.26 8.21 -0.66
CA VAL A 121 -2.30 8.70 0.33
C VAL A 121 -2.56 8.00 1.65
N GLY A 122 -1.60 7.20 2.10
CA GLY A 122 -1.58 6.57 3.42
C GLY A 122 -0.78 7.41 4.42
N SER A 123 -1.15 7.34 5.69
CA SER A 123 -0.40 7.97 6.78
C SER A 123 -0.58 7.23 8.10
N VAL A 124 0.48 7.13 8.90
CA VAL A 124 0.42 6.64 10.28
C VAL A 124 -0.22 7.71 11.16
N VAL A 125 -1.30 7.35 11.85
CA VAL A 125 -1.98 8.19 12.84
C VAL A 125 -1.32 8.05 14.20
N GLN A 126 -0.96 6.81 14.58
CA GLN A 126 -0.27 6.51 15.83
C GLN A 126 0.60 5.27 15.68
N ARG A 127 1.87 5.32 16.10
CA ARG A 127 2.77 4.16 16.15
C ARG A 127 3.08 3.80 17.60
N GLY A 128 2.50 2.71 18.09
CA GLY A 128 2.83 2.11 19.38
C GLY A 128 3.83 0.96 19.24
N ARG A 129 4.17 0.31 20.36
CA ARG A 129 5.12 -0.82 20.36
C ARG A 129 4.54 -2.11 19.76
N ARG A 130 3.25 -2.38 19.98
CA ARG A 130 2.58 -3.62 19.55
C ARG A 130 1.57 -3.39 18.43
N THR A 131 1.10 -2.17 18.27
CA THR A 131 0.13 -1.81 17.25
C THR A 131 0.43 -0.43 16.67
N ALA A 132 0.08 -0.26 15.41
CA ALA A 132 0.03 1.05 14.75
C ALA A 132 -1.36 1.26 14.16
N LEU A 133 -1.88 2.47 14.28
CA LEU A 133 -3.08 2.93 13.60
C LEU A 133 -2.65 3.75 12.38
N ALA A 134 -3.15 3.39 11.22
CA ALA A 134 -2.97 4.12 9.97
C ALA A 134 -4.31 4.48 9.35
N GLN A 135 -4.27 5.46 8.46
CA GLN A 135 -5.39 5.86 7.62
C GLN A 135 -4.93 6.00 6.17
N ALA A 136 -5.86 5.89 5.22
CA ALA A 136 -5.61 6.16 3.83
C ALA A 136 -6.78 6.89 3.18
N HIS A 137 -6.48 7.77 2.23
CA HIS A 137 -7.45 8.56 1.48
C HIS A 137 -7.20 8.37 -0.02
N LEU A 138 -8.24 7.97 -0.75
CA LEU A 138 -8.19 7.78 -2.20
C LEU A 138 -8.87 8.94 -2.89
N TYR A 139 -8.16 9.57 -3.81
CA TYR A 139 -8.64 10.71 -4.60
C TYR A 139 -8.69 10.37 -6.09
N ASP A 140 -9.67 10.93 -6.80
CA ASP A 140 -9.71 10.92 -8.26
C ASP A 140 -8.82 12.01 -8.86
N ALA A 141 -8.73 12.06 -10.19
CA ALA A 141 -7.94 13.05 -10.92
C ALA A 141 -8.44 14.51 -10.76
N SER A 142 -9.64 14.70 -10.20
CA SER A 142 -10.20 16.02 -9.84
C SER A 142 -10.01 16.35 -8.36
N ASP A 143 -9.12 15.63 -7.65
CA ASP A 143 -8.87 15.72 -6.21
C ASP A 143 -10.12 15.52 -5.33
N ARG A 144 -11.12 14.80 -5.83
CA ARG A 144 -12.30 14.46 -5.02
C ARG A 144 -12.03 13.16 -4.25
N LEU A 145 -12.33 13.17 -2.96
CA LEU A 145 -12.21 11.98 -2.13
C LEU A 145 -13.22 10.90 -2.57
N VAL A 146 -12.75 9.76 -3.06
CA VAL A 146 -13.62 8.67 -3.54
C VAL A 146 -13.86 7.61 -2.46
N ALA A 147 -12.85 7.36 -1.62
CA ALA A 147 -12.94 6.45 -0.51
C ALA A 147 -11.88 6.79 0.54
N HIS A 148 -12.08 6.35 1.78
CA HIS A 148 -11.04 6.40 2.80
C HIS A 148 -11.10 5.16 3.68
N ALA A 149 -10.00 4.87 4.36
CA ALA A 149 -9.89 3.76 5.28
C ALA A 149 -9.11 4.10 6.55
N THR A 150 -9.37 3.33 7.60
CA THR A 150 -8.48 3.18 8.76
C THR A 150 -8.08 1.73 8.89
N SER A 151 -6.86 1.46 9.34
CA SER A 151 -6.35 0.11 9.59
C SER A 151 -5.50 0.07 10.86
N THR A 152 -5.71 -0.95 11.68
CA THR A 152 -4.79 -1.34 12.74
C THR A 152 -3.82 -2.40 12.23
N CYS A 153 -2.52 -2.16 12.40
CA CYS A 153 -1.48 -3.16 12.20
C CYS A 153 -0.93 -3.65 13.54
N MET A 154 -0.69 -4.96 13.69
CA MET A 154 0.09 -5.52 14.78
C MET A 154 1.57 -5.52 14.39
N ILE A 155 2.44 -5.02 15.28
CA ILE A 155 3.90 -5.02 15.12
C ILE A 155 4.48 -6.13 16.01
N PHE A 156 5.42 -6.88 15.46
CA PHE A 156 6.16 -7.95 16.14
C PHE A 156 7.64 -7.93 15.74
N ALA A 157 8.48 -8.56 16.54
CA ALA A 157 9.91 -8.75 16.30
C ALA A 157 10.27 -10.20 16.65
#